data_AF-A3UB32-F1
#
_entry.id   AF-A3UB32-F1
#
_cell.length_a   1.000
_cell.length_b   1.000
_cell.length_c   1.000
_cell.angle_alpha   90.00
_cell.angle_beta   90.00
_cell.angle_gamma   90.00
#
_symmetry.space_group_name_H-M   'P 1'
#
loop_
_entity.id
_entity.type
_entity.pdbx_description
1 polymer ?
#
loop_
_entity_poly.entity_id
_entity_poly.type
_entity_poly.pdbx_seq_one_letter_code
_entity_poly.pdbx_strand_id
1 'polypeptide(L)'
;MFKKIDYGFATLELTEHYSFVNLKENCNMTLEQSKDVLNHFGKRKYVIIVDRKEETTIDLKSYKLANPKQVIGIAIVSKAEKIFDQLIKEQRLFKNSFAFFKTVDEAKDWAESFVERYG
;
A
#
# COMPACT_ATOMS: atom_id res chain seq x y z
N MET A 1 13.93 -11.90 -0.18
CA MET A 1 13.03 -12.98 0.29
C MET A 1 11.64 -12.72 -0.26
N PHE A 2 11.06 -13.66 -1.01
CA PHE A 2 9.68 -13.57 -1.51
C PHE A 2 8.75 -14.35 -0.58
N LYS A 3 7.69 -13.71 -0.05
CA LYS A 3 6.65 -14.39 0.74
C LYS A 3 5.28 -13.89 0.29
N LYS A 4 4.36 -14.82 0.02
CA LYS A 4 2.97 -14.52 -0.31
C LYS A 4 2.04 -15.01 0.80
N ILE A 5 1.06 -14.18 1.17
CA ILE A 5 0.05 -14.46 2.20
C ILE A 5 -1.33 -14.14 1.61
N ASP A 6 -2.30 -15.04 1.76
CA ASP A 6 -3.69 -14.80 1.39
C ASP A 6 -4.53 -14.64 2.66
N TYR A 7 -5.19 -13.50 2.81
CA TYR A 7 -6.07 -13.20 3.93
C TYR A 7 -7.56 -13.41 3.60
N GLY A 8 -7.87 -13.94 2.43
CA GLY A 8 -9.24 -14.07 1.93
C GLY A 8 -9.80 -12.77 1.35
N PHE A 9 -9.44 -11.60 1.88
CA PHE A 9 -9.86 -10.28 1.38
C PHE A 9 -8.78 -9.57 0.53
N ALA A 10 -7.52 -9.93 0.72
CA ALA A 10 -6.38 -9.41 -0.02
C ALA A 10 -5.27 -10.45 -0.09
N THR A 11 -4.43 -10.34 -1.10
CA THR A 11 -3.14 -11.05 -1.13
C THR A 11 -2.01 -10.08 -0.86
N LEU A 12 -1.09 -10.47 0.01
CA LEU A 12 0.11 -9.72 0.36
C LEU A 12 1.33 -10.45 -0.21
N GLU A 13 2.12 -9.75 -0.99
CA GLU A 13 3.42 -10.20 -1.48
C GLU A 13 4.51 -9.32 -0.88
N LEU A 14 5.46 -9.96 -0.17
CA LEU A 14 6.59 -9.31 0.46
C LEU A 14 7.83 -9.55 -0.39
N THR A 15 8.51 -8.47 -0.76
CA THR A 15 9.81 -8.51 -1.45
C THR A 15 10.88 -7.85 -0.58
N GLU A 16 12.09 -7.66 -1.13
CA GLU A 16 13.15 -6.96 -0.40
C GLU A 16 12.97 -5.44 -0.35
N HIS A 17 12.35 -4.86 -1.38
CA HIS A 17 12.22 -3.41 -1.54
C HIS A 17 10.80 -2.92 -1.25
N TYR A 18 9.79 -3.67 -1.67
CA TYR A 18 8.40 -3.28 -1.51
C TYR A 18 7.51 -4.42 -1.04
N SER A 19 6.33 -4.03 -0.59
CA SER A 19 5.24 -4.93 -0.31
C SER A 19 4.07 -4.63 -1.23
N PHE A 20 3.48 -5.65 -1.82
CA PHE A 20 2.37 -5.51 -2.76
C PHE A 20 1.11 -6.11 -2.15
N VAL A 21 0.12 -5.25 -1.91
CA VAL A 21 -1.21 -5.59 -1.40
C VAL A 21 -2.17 -5.54 -2.58
N ASN A 22 -2.65 -6.70 -3.01
CA ASN A 22 -3.69 -6.79 -4.02
C ASN A 22 -5.04 -7.01 -3.32
N LEU A 23 -5.87 -5.96 -3.27
CA LEU A 23 -7.20 -6.03 -2.69
C LEU A 23 -8.16 -6.71 -3.65
N LYS A 24 -8.98 -7.64 -3.14
CA LYS A 24 -10.08 -8.20 -3.93
C LYS A 24 -11.13 -7.13 -4.20
N GLU A 25 -11.90 -7.33 -5.27
CA GLU A 25 -13.05 -6.49 -5.58
C GLU A 25 -14.04 -6.45 -4.42
N ASN A 26 -14.74 -5.31 -4.27
CA ASN A 26 -15.77 -5.09 -3.26
C ASN A 26 -15.26 -5.27 -1.81
N CYS A 27 -13.96 -5.06 -1.60
CA CYS A 27 -13.32 -5.20 -0.29
C CYS A 27 -13.32 -3.88 0.48
N ASN A 28 -13.85 -3.92 1.71
CA ASN A 28 -13.71 -2.85 2.68
C ASN A 28 -12.67 -3.28 3.73
N MET A 29 -11.44 -2.82 3.58
CA MET A 29 -10.35 -3.18 4.46
C MET A 29 -10.45 -2.44 5.79
N THR A 30 -10.64 -3.19 6.88
CA THR A 30 -10.79 -2.63 8.22
C THR A 30 -9.44 -2.23 8.82
N LEU A 31 -9.50 -1.47 9.93
CA LEU A 31 -8.31 -1.12 10.69
C LEU A 31 -7.56 -2.35 11.22
N GLU A 32 -8.27 -3.40 11.66
CA GLU A 32 -7.67 -4.63 12.17
C GLU A 32 -6.96 -5.41 11.06
N GLN A 33 -7.63 -5.59 9.92
CA GLN A 33 -7.03 -6.19 8.73
C GLN A 33 -5.77 -5.43 8.26
N SER A 34 -5.79 -4.10 8.41
CA SER A 34 -4.63 -3.27 8.10
C SER A 34 -3.48 -3.50 9.08
N LYS A 35 -3.75 -3.70 10.38
CA LYS A 35 -2.74 -4.09 11.36
C LYS A 35 -2.13 -5.45 11.00
N ASP A 36 -2.95 -6.41 10.61
CA ASP A 36 -2.47 -7.75 10.25
C ASP A 36 -1.49 -7.70 9.08
N VAL A 37 -1.84 -6.97 8.02
CA VAL A 37 -0.92 -6.70 6.90
C VAL A 37 0.35 -5.99 7.39
N LEU A 38 0.21 -4.96 8.23
CA LEU A 38 1.33 -4.17 8.73
C LEU A 38 2.30 -4.96 9.63
N ASN A 39 1.80 -5.96 10.37
CA ASN A 39 2.59 -6.78 11.29
C ASN A 39 3.63 -7.68 10.59
N HIS A 40 3.47 -7.93 9.30
CA HIS A 40 4.45 -8.72 8.54
C HIS A 40 5.66 -7.90 8.09
N PHE A 41 5.60 -6.59 8.24
CA PHE A 41 6.69 -5.73 7.82
C PHE A 41 7.76 -5.65 8.90
N GLY A 42 8.98 -6.01 8.52
CA GLY A 42 10.14 -5.98 9.41
C GLY A 42 10.63 -4.57 9.72
N LYS A 43 11.87 -4.49 10.21
CA LYS A 43 12.49 -3.21 10.62
C LYS A 43 13.07 -2.36 9.48
N ARG A 44 13.10 -2.89 8.25
CA ARG A 44 13.68 -2.20 7.10
C ARG A 44 12.76 -1.08 6.62
N LYS A 45 13.30 -0.18 5.81
CA LYS A 45 12.48 0.76 5.06
C LYS A 45 11.91 0.07 3.83
N TYR A 46 10.65 0.34 3.52
CA TYR A 46 9.97 -0.23 2.38
C TYR A 46 8.88 0.71 1.88
N VAL A 47 8.46 0.45 0.64
CA VAL A 47 7.26 1.03 0.05
C VAL A 47 6.13 0.01 0.11
N ILE A 48 4.91 0.46 0.43
CA ILE A 48 3.70 -0.36 0.29
C ILE A 48 3.00 0.03 -1.00
N ILE A 49 2.82 -0.92 -1.90
CA ILE A 49 2.01 -0.80 -3.11
C ILE A 49 0.65 -1.42 -2.83
N VAL A 50 -0.43 -0.70 -3.10
CA VAL A 50 -1.79 -1.18 -2.94
C VAL A 50 -2.52 -1.12 -4.28
N ASP A 51 -2.85 -2.28 -4.85
CA ASP A 51 -3.72 -2.40 -6.04
C ASP A 51 -5.18 -2.40 -5.61
N ARG A 52 -5.89 -1.33 -6.03
CA ARG A 52 -7.28 -1.03 -5.68
C ARG A 52 -8.16 -1.14 -6.93
N LYS A 53 -9.18 -2.00 -6.85
CA LYS A 53 -10.29 -2.05 -7.80
C LYS A 53 -11.36 -1.00 -7.44
N GLU A 54 -12.29 -0.71 -8.36
CA GLU A 54 -13.19 0.46 -8.28
C GLU A 54 -14.04 0.52 -6.99
N GLU A 55 -14.37 -0.65 -6.41
CA GLU A 55 -15.24 -0.78 -5.24
C GLU A 55 -14.47 -1.15 -3.96
N THR A 56 -13.22 -0.72 -3.84
CA THR A 56 -12.40 -0.99 -2.63
C THR A 56 -12.29 0.23 -1.73
N THR A 57 -12.38 0.03 -0.42
CA THR A 57 -12.12 1.09 0.58
C THR A 57 -11.13 0.60 1.65
N ILE A 58 -10.42 1.55 2.25
CA ILE A 58 -9.49 1.32 3.36
C ILE A 58 -9.86 2.30 4.47
N ASP A 59 -9.93 1.83 5.71
CA ASP A 59 -10.13 2.70 6.87
C ASP A 59 -9.05 3.79 6.91
N LEU A 60 -9.47 5.07 6.97
CA LEU A 60 -8.55 6.22 7.00
C LEU A 60 -7.55 6.16 8.17
N LYS A 61 -7.91 5.53 9.28
CA LYS A 61 -7.02 5.35 10.44
C LYS A 61 -5.86 4.41 10.13
N SER A 62 -5.98 3.53 9.13
CA SER A 62 -4.91 2.60 8.72
C SER A 62 -3.65 3.32 8.26
N TYR A 63 -3.79 4.46 7.59
CA TYR A 63 -2.66 5.29 7.16
C TYR A 63 -1.83 5.86 8.32
N LYS A 64 -2.42 5.93 9.54
CA LYS A 64 -1.73 6.36 10.76
C LYS A 64 -1.03 5.22 11.49
N LEU A 65 -1.34 3.96 11.16
CA LEU A 65 -0.69 2.79 11.76
C LEU A 65 0.71 2.55 11.18
N ALA A 66 0.95 3.00 9.95
CA ALA A 66 2.23 2.89 9.29
C ALA A 66 3.32 3.61 10.10
N ASN A 67 4.36 2.87 10.50
CA ASN A 67 5.51 3.46 11.17
C ASN A 67 6.30 4.30 10.14
N PRO A 68 6.39 5.64 10.30
CA PRO A 68 7.01 6.50 9.29
C PRO A 68 8.52 6.31 9.16
N LYS A 69 9.18 5.61 10.12
CA LYS A 69 10.59 5.24 10.01
C LYS A 69 10.81 4.01 9.12
N GLN A 70 9.76 3.25 8.84
CA GLN A 70 9.79 1.99 8.09
C GLN A 70 9.02 2.12 6.77
N VAL A 71 7.79 2.61 6.80
CA VAL A 71 7.00 2.86 5.59
C VAL A 71 7.40 4.22 5.02
N ILE A 72 8.35 4.23 4.09
CA ILE A 72 8.86 5.48 3.50
C ILE A 72 8.03 5.95 2.30
N GLY A 73 7.16 5.11 1.77
CA GLY A 73 6.22 5.49 0.73
C GLY A 73 5.02 4.56 0.62
N ILE A 74 3.92 5.11 0.11
CA ILE A 74 2.73 4.36 -0.31
C ILE A 74 2.46 4.66 -1.78
N ALA A 75 2.33 3.61 -2.58
CA ALA A 75 1.88 3.68 -3.96
C ALA A 75 0.46 3.12 -4.05
N ILE A 76 -0.48 3.89 -4.58
CA ILE A 76 -1.82 3.40 -4.87
C ILE A 76 -1.94 3.18 -6.38
N VAL A 77 -2.31 1.96 -6.76
CA VAL A 77 -2.61 1.60 -8.14
C VAL A 77 -4.11 1.52 -8.31
N SER A 78 -4.68 2.32 -9.20
CA SER A 78 -6.08 2.18 -9.58
C SER A 78 -6.37 2.82 -10.94
N LYS A 79 -7.32 2.22 -11.67
CA LYS A 79 -7.84 2.80 -12.91
C LYS A 79 -9.03 3.73 -12.66
N ALA A 80 -9.72 3.58 -11.54
CA ALA A 80 -10.91 4.34 -11.21
C ALA A 80 -10.59 5.81 -10.91
N GLU A 81 -11.17 6.73 -11.67
CA GLU A 81 -11.01 8.17 -11.38
C GLU A 81 -11.83 8.60 -10.17
N LYS A 82 -12.94 7.91 -9.89
CA LYS A 82 -13.87 8.21 -8.81
C LYS A 82 -13.26 8.11 -7.41
N ILE A 83 -12.13 7.40 -7.25
CA ILE A 83 -11.47 7.27 -5.94
C ILE A 83 -10.56 8.47 -5.62
N PHE A 84 -10.30 9.38 -6.56
CA PHE A 84 -9.30 10.44 -6.39
C PHE A 84 -9.57 11.37 -5.21
N ASP A 85 -10.83 11.77 -4.99
CA ASP A 85 -11.21 12.60 -3.83
C ASP A 85 -10.94 11.90 -2.49
N GLN A 86 -11.14 10.59 -2.43
CA GLN A 86 -10.83 9.78 -1.26
C GLN A 86 -9.32 9.69 -1.07
N LEU A 87 -8.58 9.46 -2.15
CA LEU A 87 -7.13 9.36 -2.14
C LEU A 87 -6.44 10.65 -1.66
N ILE A 88 -6.96 11.82 -2.00
CA ILE A 88 -6.48 13.10 -1.47
C ILE A 88 -6.64 13.16 0.06
N LYS A 89 -7.74 12.64 0.60
CA LYS A 89 -7.94 12.58 2.07
C LYS A 89 -6.96 11.62 2.72
N GLU A 90 -6.72 10.46 2.09
CA GLU A 90 -5.76 9.46 2.55
C GLU A 90 -4.32 9.99 2.56
N GLN A 91 -3.90 10.65 1.47
CA GLN A 91 -2.58 11.27 1.34
C GLN A 91 -2.30 12.28 2.46
N ARG A 92 -3.28 13.09 2.86
CA ARG A 92 -3.13 14.08 3.96
C ARG A 92 -2.88 13.43 5.33
N LEU A 93 -3.24 12.16 5.50
CA LEU A 93 -3.07 11.44 6.75
C LEU A 93 -1.72 10.71 6.83
N PHE A 94 -1.06 10.52 5.69
CA PHE A 94 0.24 9.86 5.61
C PHE A 94 1.36 10.89 5.52
N LYS A 95 2.41 10.72 6.34
CA LYS A 95 3.47 11.73 6.48
C LYS A 95 4.56 11.66 5.42
N ASN A 96 4.75 10.49 4.80
CA ASN A 96 5.81 10.26 3.84
C ASN A 96 5.26 10.27 2.41
N SER A 97 6.08 9.88 1.42
CA SER A 97 5.70 9.96 0.02
C SER A 97 4.46 9.13 -0.30
N PHE A 98 3.53 9.73 -1.03
CA PHE A 98 2.30 9.09 -1.47
C PHE A 98 2.18 9.31 -2.97
N ALA A 99 2.06 8.23 -3.75
CA ALA A 99 2.06 8.26 -5.20
C ALA A 99 0.89 7.46 -5.79
N PHE A 100 0.48 7.84 -7.00
CA PHE A 100 -0.66 7.27 -7.70
C PHE A 100 -0.23 6.74 -9.07
N PHE A 101 -0.68 5.54 -9.41
CA PHE A 101 -0.32 4.87 -10.66
C PHE A 101 -1.54 4.23 -11.31
N LYS A 102 -1.50 4.09 -12.64
CA LYS A 102 -2.55 3.41 -13.40
C LYS A 102 -2.27 1.92 -13.56
N THR A 103 -0.99 1.52 -13.45
CA THR A 103 -0.55 0.13 -13.56
C THR A 103 0.30 -0.31 -12.37
N VAL A 104 0.31 -1.61 -12.11
CA VAL A 104 1.12 -2.21 -11.05
C VAL A 104 2.61 -2.11 -11.38
N ASP A 105 2.96 -2.24 -12.66
CA ASP A 105 4.36 -2.22 -13.11
C ASP A 105 4.99 -0.84 -12.87
N GLU A 106 4.32 0.25 -13.22
CA GLU A 106 4.78 1.62 -12.92
C GLU A 106 5.01 1.84 -11.42
N ALA A 107 4.12 1.29 -10.58
CA ALA A 107 4.25 1.41 -9.13
C ALA A 107 5.43 0.60 -8.58
N LYS A 108 5.71 -0.57 -9.16
CA LYS A 108 6.86 -1.41 -8.79
C LYS A 108 8.17 -0.74 -9.17
N ASP A 109 8.27 -0.25 -10.41
CA ASP A 109 9.47 0.46 -10.90
C ASP A 109 9.77 1.71 -10.04
N TRP A 110 8.73 2.46 -9.70
CA TRP A 110 8.85 3.58 -8.77
C TRP A 110 9.30 3.12 -7.38
N ALA A 111 8.68 2.08 -6.83
CA ALA A 111 9.00 1.60 -5.49
C ALA A 111 10.44 1.13 -5.37
N GLU A 112 10.94 0.36 -6.35
CA GLU A 112 12.34 -0.09 -6.39
C GLU A 112 13.29 1.11 -6.43
N SER A 113 13.10 2.02 -7.39
CA SER A 113 13.92 3.22 -7.52
C SER A 113 13.89 4.12 -6.27
N PHE A 114 12.71 4.21 -5.63
CA PHE A 114 12.52 5.04 -4.44
C PHE A 114 13.21 4.44 -3.22
N VAL A 115 13.11 3.12 -3.02
CA VAL A 115 13.81 2.46 -1.92
C VAL A 115 15.32 2.48 -2.12
N GLU A 116 15.85 2.28 -3.33
CA GLU A 116 17.29 2.41 -3.57
C GLU A 116 17.84 3.80 -3.23
N ARG A 117 17.03 4.85 -3.45
CA ARG A 117 17.45 6.23 -3.20
C ARG A 117 17.25 6.71 -1.76
N TYR A 118 16.23 6.22 -1.06
CA TYR A 118 15.79 6.75 0.24
C TYR A 118 15.72 5.71 1.38
N GLY A 119 15.89 4.43 1.06
CA GLY A 119 15.99 3.29 1.99
C GLY A 119 17.34 3.25 2.69
#